data_AF-A0A836PZD0-F1
#
_entry.id   AF-A0A836PZD0-F1
#
_cell.length_a   1.000
_cell.length_b   1.000
_cell.length_c   1.000
_cell.angle_alpha   90.00
_cell.angle_beta   90.00
_cell.angle_gamma   90.00
#
_symmetry.space_group_name_H-M   'P 1'
#
loop_
_entity.id
_entity.type
_entity.pdbx_description
1 polymer ?
#
loop_
_entity_poly.entity_id
_entity_poly.type
_entity_poly.pdbx_seq_one_letter_code
_entity_poly.pdbx_strand_id
1 'polypeptide(L)'
;MSQYLKETRRYHLVILFALLSIALWVTPVQHMISIGRFQHYAMAIFLFSCGYFIQTAFSWKELPKLARFSYIATGMFFFSVALVFYQNPWLVDRASVASDEKMQTRTGMMLTYMGTSVALGIVWLKVAYDEAMEKRRKLKQESQTQSQEATQG
;
A
#
# COMPACT_ATOMS: atom_id res chain seq x y z
N MET A 1 -13.44 -27.34 -2.56
CA MET A 1 -13.22 -25.97 -2.04
C MET A 1 -13.18 -25.03 -3.23
N SER A 2 -14.20 -24.17 -3.37
CA SER A 2 -14.47 -23.36 -4.57
C SER A 2 -13.24 -22.54 -5.01
N GLN A 3 -12.99 -22.48 -6.32
CA GLN A 3 -11.88 -21.74 -6.94
C GLN A 3 -11.80 -20.26 -6.48
N TYR A 4 -12.96 -19.67 -6.16
CA TYR A 4 -13.11 -18.35 -5.56
C TYR A 4 -12.42 -18.18 -4.19
N LEU A 5 -12.43 -19.21 -3.34
CA LEU A 5 -11.77 -19.15 -2.02
C LEU A 5 -10.24 -19.14 -2.16
N LYS A 6 -9.69 -19.77 -3.21
CA LYS A 6 -8.25 -19.76 -3.47
C LYS A 6 -7.76 -18.40 -3.99
N GLU A 7 -8.55 -17.74 -4.83
CA GLU A 7 -8.22 -16.39 -5.34
C GLU A 7 -8.35 -15.32 -4.26
N THR A 8 -9.44 -15.35 -3.49
CA THR A 8 -9.64 -14.39 -2.41
C THR A 8 -8.61 -14.54 -1.30
N ARG A 9 -8.07 -15.75 -1.03
CA ARG A 9 -7.00 -15.99 -0.02
C ARG A 9 -5.81 -15.02 -0.13
N ARG A 10 -5.53 -14.55 -1.34
CA ARG A 10 -4.45 -13.58 -1.61
C ARG A 10 -4.69 -12.18 -1.02
N TYR A 11 -5.90 -11.88 -0.58
CA TYR A 11 -6.29 -10.55 -0.08
C TYR A 11 -6.85 -10.56 1.35
N HIS A 12 -7.11 -11.73 1.94
CA HIS A 12 -7.83 -11.82 3.23
C HIS A 12 -7.10 -11.13 4.38
N LEU A 13 -5.77 -11.20 4.46
CA LEU A 13 -5.06 -10.56 5.56
C LEU A 13 -5.07 -9.05 5.38
N VAL A 14 -4.90 -8.54 4.16
CA VAL A 14 -5.03 -7.09 3.91
C VAL A 14 -6.43 -6.59 4.28
N ILE A 15 -7.48 -7.33 3.91
CA ILE A 15 -8.87 -6.98 4.27
C ILE A 15 -9.07 -7.03 5.79
N LEU A 16 -8.59 -8.08 6.46
CA LEU A 16 -8.68 -8.21 7.91
C LEU A 16 -8.01 -7.01 8.62
N PHE A 17 -6.78 -6.68 8.23
CA PHE A 17 -6.06 -5.55 8.81
C PHE A 17 -6.68 -4.20 8.42
N ALA A 18 -7.33 -4.08 7.26
CA ALA A 18 -8.12 -2.89 6.92
C ALA A 18 -9.32 -2.73 7.87
N LEU A 19 -10.05 -3.81 8.14
CA LEU A 19 -11.17 -3.78 9.09
C LEU A 19 -10.71 -3.47 10.51
N LEU A 20 -9.60 -4.07 10.96
CA LEU A 20 -9.01 -3.76 12.27
C LEU A 20 -8.53 -2.31 12.35
N SER A 21 -7.95 -1.78 11.27
CA SER A 21 -7.53 -0.37 11.17
C SER A 21 -8.74 0.58 11.26
N ILE A 22 -9.84 0.27 10.57
CA ILE A 22 -11.08 1.05 10.66
C ILE A 22 -11.67 0.98 12.07
N ALA A 23 -11.71 -0.21 12.68
CA ALA A 23 -12.19 -0.38 14.05
C ALA A 23 -11.35 0.44 15.04
N LEU A 24 -10.02 0.41 14.90
CA LEU A 24 -9.11 1.22 15.70
C LEU A 24 -9.34 2.72 15.46
N TRP A 25 -9.52 3.14 14.21
CA TRP A 25 -9.78 4.54 13.86
C TRP A 25 -11.05 5.08 14.52
N VAL A 26 -12.15 4.31 14.47
CA VAL A 26 -13.45 4.69 15.05
C VAL A 26 -13.43 4.62 16.58
N THR A 27 -12.67 3.69 17.16
CA THR A 27 -12.57 3.54 18.61
C THR A 27 -11.74 4.70 19.19
N PRO A 28 -12.27 5.51 20.11
CA PRO A 28 -11.57 6.67 20.65
C PRO A 28 -10.57 6.24 21.74
N VAL A 29 -9.51 5.52 21.34
CA VAL A 29 -8.45 5.04 22.25
C VAL A 29 -7.76 6.19 22.99
N GLN A 30 -7.80 7.39 22.41
CA GLN A 30 -7.38 8.65 23.04
C GLN A 30 -8.03 8.94 24.41
N HIS A 31 -9.17 8.32 24.76
CA HIS A 31 -9.77 8.43 26.09
C HIS A 31 -9.18 7.46 27.12
N MET A 32 -8.54 6.39 26.66
CA MET A 32 -7.92 5.37 27.52
C MET A 32 -6.42 5.57 27.67
N ILE A 33 -5.77 6.15 26.65
CA ILE A 33 -4.32 6.39 26.61
C ILE A 33 -4.08 7.84 26.21
N SER A 34 -3.11 8.49 26.86
CA SER A 34 -2.70 9.86 26.54
C SER A 34 -1.93 9.92 25.21
N ILE A 35 -2.64 9.82 24.09
CA ILE A 35 -2.12 9.97 22.74
C ILE A 35 -2.82 11.13 22.02
N GLY A 36 -2.08 11.85 21.17
CA GLY A 36 -2.65 12.89 20.32
C GLY A 36 -3.53 12.31 19.21
N ARG A 37 -4.46 13.12 18.67
CA ARG A 37 -5.36 12.70 17.57
C ARG A 37 -4.61 12.18 16.34
N PHE A 38 -3.53 12.85 15.95
CA PHE A 38 -2.71 12.43 14.81
C PHE A 38 -1.93 11.14 15.07
N GLN A 39 -1.50 10.91 16.32
CA GLN A 39 -0.85 9.66 16.71
C GLN A 39 -1.86 8.49 16.69
N HIS A 40 -3.10 8.73 17.10
CA HIS A 40 -4.18 7.74 16.96
C HIS A 40 -4.41 7.35 15.49
N TYR A 41 -4.49 8.34 14.59
CA TYR A 41 -4.60 8.07 13.15
C TYR A 41 -3.36 7.33 12.60
N ALA A 42 -2.17 7.70 13.06
CA ALA A 42 -0.94 7.00 12.70
C ALA A 42 -0.98 5.52 13.08
N MET A 43 -1.49 5.19 14.27
CA MET A 43 -1.63 3.80 14.71
C MET A 43 -2.58 3.01 13.81
N ALA A 44 -3.70 3.60 13.40
CA ALA A 44 -4.62 2.96 12.45
C ALA A 44 -3.95 2.72 11.09
N ILE A 45 -3.25 3.71 10.53
CA ILE A 45 -2.55 3.58 9.25
C ILE A 45 -1.40 2.57 9.34
N PHE A 46 -0.67 2.57 10.46
CA PHE A 46 0.39 1.61 10.74
C PHE A 46 -0.15 0.18 10.75
N LEU A 47 -1.26 -0.06 11.44
CA LEU A 47 -1.91 -1.37 11.48
C LEU A 47 -2.33 -1.82 10.08
N PHE A 48 -2.86 -0.92 9.25
CA PHE A 48 -3.19 -1.23 7.86
C PHE A 48 -1.95 -1.63 7.05
N SER A 49 -0.84 -0.88 7.21
CA SER A 49 0.44 -1.21 6.57
C SER A 49 0.97 -2.59 6.96
N CYS A 50 0.86 -2.99 8.23
CA CYS A 50 1.23 -4.34 8.67
C CYS A 50 0.49 -5.43 7.90
N GLY A 51 -0.78 -5.20 7.53
CA GLY A 51 -1.55 -6.11 6.69
C GLY A 51 -0.85 -6.44 5.37
N TYR A 52 -0.27 -5.45 4.70
CA TYR A 52 0.49 -5.65 3.45
C TYR A 52 1.76 -6.48 3.68
N PHE A 53 2.54 -6.18 4.71
CA PHE A 53 3.77 -6.93 4.99
C PHE A 53 3.48 -8.37 5.39
N ILE A 54 2.50 -8.59 6.25
CA ILE A 54 2.09 -9.92 6.71
C ILE A 54 1.52 -10.72 5.53
N GLN A 55 0.64 -10.13 4.71
CA GLN A 55 0.13 -10.81 3.50
C GLN A 55 1.27 -11.22 2.57
N THR A 56 2.25 -10.33 2.36
CA THR A 56 3.41 -10.61 1.50
C THR A 56 4.25 -11.75 2.07
N ALA A 57 4.52 -11.73 3.38
CA ALA A 57 5.31 -12.76 4.05
C ALA A 57 4.62 -14.13 4.00
N PHE A 58 3.32 -14.19 4.30
CA PHE A 58 2.53 -15.43 4.25
C PHE A 58 2.38 -15.98 2.83
N SER A 59 2.20 -15.11 1.85
CA SER A 59 2.00 -15.50 0.45
C SER A 59 3.31 -15.44 -0.36
N TRP A 60 4.47 -15.41 0.30
CA TRP A 60 5.75 -15.15 -0.35
C TRP A 60 6.07 -16.17 -1.44
N LYS A 61 5.74 -17.45 -1.24
CA LYS A 61 5.99 -18.50 -2.25
C LYS A 61 4.97 -18.53 -3.37
N GLU A 62 3.78 -17.97 -3.16
CA GLU A 62 2.64 -18.08 -4.08
C GLU A 62 2.48 -16.86 -4.98
N LEU A 63 2.95 -15.69 -4.53
CA LEU A 63 2.82 -14.45 -5.29
C LEU A 63 3.90 -14.35 -6.38
N PRO A 64 3.58 -13.83 -7.58
CA PRO A 64 4.60 -13.49 -8.56
C PRO A 64 5.49 -12.34 -8.04
N LYS A 65 6.73 -12.27 -8.53
CA LYS A 65 7.73 -11.28 -8.06
C LYS A 65 7.18 -9.85 -8.08
N LEU A 66 6.50 -9.47 -9.18
CA LEU A 66 5.92 -8.14 -9.35
C LEU A 66 4.87 -7.83 -8.27
N ALA A 67 3.95 -8.77 -8.01
CA ALA A 67 2.94 -8.59 -6.96
C ALA A 67 3.59 -8.42 -5.59
N ARG A 68 4.63 -9.19 -5.26
CA ARG A 68 5.37 -9.01 -3.99
C ARG A 68 5.90 -7.58 -3.86
N PHE A 69 6.53 -7.06 -4.91
CA PHE A 69 7.02 -5.68 -4.92
C PHE A 69 5.88 -4.67 -4.78
N SER A 70 4.73 -4.88 -5.42
CA SER A 70 3.55 -4.00 -5.26
C SER A 70 3.02 -3.99 -3.83
N TYR A 71 2.90 -5.15 -3.18
CA TYR A 71 2.46 -5.21 -1.78
C TYR A 71 3.48 -4.56 -0.84
N ILE A 72 4.77 -4.84 -1.02
CA ILE A 72 5.84 -4.23 -0.20
C ILE A 72 5.87 -2.71 -0.39
N ALA A 73 5.83 -2.23 -1.63
CA ALA A 73 5.84 -0.80 -1.93
C ALA A 73 4.62 -0.09 -1.32
N THR A 74 3.43 -0.69 -1.43
CA THR A 74 2.20 -0.16 -0.85
C THR A 74 2.28 -0.16 0.68
N GLY A 75 2.76 -1.25 1.28
CA GLY A 75 3.01 -1.34 2.72
C GLY A 75 4.00 -0.28 3.21
N MET A 76 5.13 -0.10 2.53
CA MET A 76 6.15 0.91 2.87
C MET A 76 5.61 2.34 2.74
N PHE A 77 4.78 2.61 1.75
CA PHE A 77 4.12 3.91 1.62
C PHE A 77 3.18 4.19 2.79
N PHE A 78 2.29 3.26 3.14
CA PHE A 78 1.42 3.47 4.31
C PHE A 78 2.21 3.51 5.63
N PHE A 79 3.31 2.75 5.73
CA PHE A 79 4.21 2.81 6.87
C PHE A 79 4.87 4.19 6.99
N SER A 80 5.34 4.77 5.88
CA SER A 80 5.95 6.11 5.89
C SER A 80 4.91 7.17 6.24
N VAL A 81 3.68 7.08 5.74
CA VAL A 81 2.56 7.94 6.15
C VAL A 81 2.32 7.82 7.65
N ALA A 82 2.25 6.61 8.19
CA ALA A 82 2.07 6.41 9.63
C ALA A 82 3.20 7.05 10.45
N LEU A 83 4.46 6.88 10.03
CA LEU A 83 5.60 7.54 10.68
C LEU A 83 5.47 9.06 10.67
N VAL A 84 5.09 9.65 9.53
CA VAL A 84 4.86 11.09 9.42
C VAL A 84 3.79 11.54 10.41
N PHE A 85 2.65 10.87 10.49
CA PHE A 85 1.58 11.27 11.42
C PHE A 85 1.96 11.06 12.89
N TYR A 86 2.77 10.04 13.20
CA TYR A 86 3.14 9.72 14.57
C TYR A 86 4.25 10.63 15.12
N GLN A 87 5.28 10.87 14.32
CA GLN A 87 6.50 11.55 14.76
C GLN A 87 6.50 13.04 14.45
N ASN A 88 5.58 13.55 13.61
CA ASN A 88 5.62 14.95 13.21
C ASN A 88 5.33 15.89 14.39
N PRO A 89 6.35 16.61 14.88
CA PRO A 89 6.20 17.47 16.06
C PRO A 89 5.37 18.72 15.77
N TRP A 90 5.08 19.00 14.49
CA TRP A 90 4.27 20.13 14.05
C TRP A 90 2.77 19.83 14.09
N LEU A 91 2.38 18.55 14.29
CA LEU A 91 0.98 18.12 14.41
C LEU A 91 0.47 18.15 15.85
N VAL A 92 1.33 18.35 16.85
CA VAL A 92 0.95 18.44 18.26
C VAL A 92 1.06 19.90 18.71
N ASP A 93 -0.05 20.44 19.20
CA ASP A 93 -0.20 21.86 19.58
C ASP A 93 0.97 22.38 20.43
N ARG A 94 1.42 23.60 20.10
CA ARG A 94 2.57 24.36 20.65
C ARG A 94 3.93 24.16 19.96
N ALA A 95 3.95 24.09 18.64
CA ALA A 95 5.17 24.29 17.86
C ALA A 95 5.59 25.79 17.81
N SER A 96 5.74 26.45 18.96
CA SER A 96 6.18 27.86 19.00
C SER A 96 7.69 28.04 18.89
N VAL A 97 8.48 26.95 18.97
CA VAL A 97 9.94 27.01 18.80
C VAL A 97 10.38 25.92 17.83
N ALA A 98 10.77 26.35 16.63
CA ALA A 98 11.42 25.52 15.62
C ALA A 98 12.88 25.32 16.02
N SER A 99 13.18 24.24 16.75
CA SER A 99 14.57 23.82 16.96
C SER A 99 15.12 23.19 15.68
N ASP A 100 16.44 23.30 15.48
CA ASP A 100 17.12 22.71 14.32
C ASP A 100 16.87 21.19 14.22
N GLU A 101 16.79 20.51 15.37
CA GLU A 101 16.47 19.08 15.45
C GLU A 101 15.07 18.79 14.87
N LYS A 102 14.04 19.56 15.24
CA LYS A 102 12.68 19.40 14.68
C LYS A 102 12.65 19.65 13.17
N MET A 103 13.51 20.54 12.67
CA MET A 103 13.61 20.84 11.25
C MET A 103 14.31 19.73 10.47
N GLN A 104 15.35 19.11 11.06
CA GLN A 104 15.99 17.91 10.50
C GLN A 104 15.04 16.71 10.48
N THR A 105 14.34 16.42 11.58
CA THR A 105 13.36 15.32 11.63
C THR A 105 12.27 15.53 10.58
N ARG A 106 11.74 16.75 10.47
CA ARG A 106 10.75 17.12 9.44
C ARG A 106 11.27 16.86 8.02
N THR A 107 12.50 17.30 7.73
CA THR A 107 13.13 17.09 6.42
C THR A 107 13.32 15.61 6.12
N GLY A 108 13.84 14.84 7.09
CA GLY A 108 14.00 13.39 6.96
C GLY A 108 12.68 12.68 6.66
N MET A 109 11.63 12.98 7.42
CA MET A 109 10.29 12.43 7.20
C MET A 109 9.74 12.78 5.80
N MET A 110 9.89 14.02 5.34
CA MET A 110 9.46 14.43 4.00
C MET A 110 10.22 13.69 2.90
N LEU A 111 11.54 13.53 3.04
CA LEU A 111 12.36 12.78 2.08
C LEU A 111 11.95 11.31 2.02
N THR A 112 11.73 10.67 3.17
CA THR A 112 11.26 9.28 3.23
C THR A 112 9.86 9.13 2.61
N TYR A 113 8.93 10.04 2.93
CA TYR A 113 7.59 10.04 2.34
C TYR A 113 7.64 10.23 0.82
N MET A 114 8.42 11.20 0.33
CA MET A 114 8.58 11.44 -1.10
C MET A 114 9.22 10.24 -1.80
N GLY A 115 10.30 9.69 -1.24
CA GLY A 115 10.99 8.53 -1.81
C GLY A 115 10.09 7.29 -1.91
N THR A 116 9.31 6.99 -0.86
CA THR A 116 8.36 5.88 -0.86
C THR A 116 7.19 6.12 -1.82
N SER A 117 6.71 7.37 -1.97
CA SER A 117 5.68 7.74 -2.93
C SER A 117 6.12 7.56 -4.38
N VAL A 118 7.34 8.00 -4.71
CA VAL A 118 7.93 7.81 -6.05
C VAL A 118 8.13 6.32 -6.34
N ALA A 119 8.68 5.56 -5.39
CA ALA A 119 8.86 4.12 -5.53
C ALA A 119 7.53 3.41 -5.78
N LEU A 120 6.48 3.77 -5.04
CA LEU A 120 5.13 3.25 -5.24
C LEU A 120 4.62 3.55 -6.66
N GLY A 121 4.76 4.81 -7.10
CA GLY A 121 4.36 5.24 -8.44
C GLY A 121 5.06 4.45 -9.55
N ILE A 122 6.37 4.23 -9.44
CA ILE A 122 7.14 3.44 -10.41
C ILE A 122 6.64 1.99 -10.47
N VAL A 123 6.40 1.38 -9.31
CA VAL A 123 5.94 -0.01 -9.23
C VAL A 123 4.55 -0.16 -9.84
N TRP A 124 3.61 0.73 -9.52
CA TRP A 124 2.25 0.69 -10.08
C TRP A 124 2.20 1.05 -11.56
N LEU A 125 3.03 2.00 -12.01
CA LEU A 125 3.16 2.32 -13.43
C LEU A 125 3.65 1.10 -14.21
N LYS A 126 4.62 0.36 -13.66
CA LYS A 126 5.10 -0.89 -14.26
C LYS A 126 4.01 -1.96 -14.33
N VAL A 127 3.24 -2.15 -13.27
CA VAL A 127 2.08 -3.08 -13.27
C VAL A 127 1.08 -2.70 -14.37
N ALA A 128 0.68 -1.42 -14.43
CA ALA A 128 -0.25 -0.94 -15.43
C ALA A 128 0.28 -1.09 -16.87
N TYR A 129 1.59 -0.86 -17.07
CA TYR A 129 2.24 -1.05 -18.36
C TYR A 129 2.23 -2.53 -18.80
N ASP A 130 2.58 -3.44 -17.90
CA ASP A 130 2.62 -4.88 -18.18
C ASP A 130 1.21 -5.40 -18.54
N GLU A 131 0.18 -4.97 -17.80
CA GLU A 131 -1.23 -5.30 -18.08
C GLU A 131 -1.70 -4.76 -19.44
N ALA A 132 -1.34 -3.52 -19.77
CA ALA A 132 -1.69 -2.90 -21.05
C ALA A 132 -1.03 -3.63 -22.24
N MET A 133 0.23 -4.06 -22.07
CA MET A 133 0.96 -4.80 -23.10
C MET A 133 0.40 -6.21 -23.30
N GLU A 134 0.03 -6.90 -22.23
CA GLU A 134 -0.60 -8.22 -22.32
C GLU A 134 -1.96 -8.15 -23.04
N LYS A 135 -2.78 -7.16 -22.70
CA LYS A 135 -4.07 -6.94 -23.38
C LYS A 135 -3.89 -6.68 -24.88
N ARG A 136 -2.90 -5.87 -25.27
CA ARG A 136 -2.57 -5.62 -26.69
C ARG A 136 -2.11 -6.88 -27.42
N ARG A 137 -1.37 -7.76 -26.75
CA ARG A 137 -0.93 -9.04 -27.35
C ARG A 137 -2.10 -9.98 -27.62
N LYS A 138 -3.03 -10.12 -26.67
CA LYS A 138 -4.24 -10.96 -26.82
C LYS A 138 -5.12 -10.48 -27.98
N LEU A 139 -5.38 -9.17 -28.07
CA LEU A 139 -6.15 -8.58 -29.16
C LEU A 139 -5.52 -8.84 -30.54
N LYS A 140 -4.18 -8.76 -30.65
CA LYS A 140 -3.48 -9.08 -31.90
C LYS A 140 -3.63 -10.56 -32.27
N GLN A 141 -3.53 -11.47 -31.31
CA GLN A 141 -3.72 -12.91 -31.55
C GLN A 141 -5.14 -13.22 -32.03
N GLU A 142 -6.16 -12.68 -31.35
CA GLU A 142 -7.57 -12.84 -31.75
C GLU A 142 -7.82 -12.31 -33.17
N SER A 143 -7.26 -11.15 -33.52
CA SER A 143 -7.39 -10.61 -34.89
C SER A 143 -6.70 -11.49 -35.95
N GLN A 144 -5.57 -12.11 -35.62
CA GLN A 144 -4.85 -13.01 -36.54
C GLN A 144 -5.58 -14.33 -36.74
N THR A 145 -6.16 -14.89 -35.67
CA THR A 145 -6.99 -16.11 -35.74
C THR A 145 -8.23 -15.89 -36.60
N GLN A 146 -8.93 -14.76 -36.43
CA GLN A 146 -10.11 -14.42 -37.24
C GLN A 146 -9.76 -14.21 -38.72
N SER A 147 -8.63 -13.57 -39.03
CA SER A 147 -8.15 -13.43 -40.41
C SER A 147 -7.79 -14.78 -41.06
N GLN A 148 -7.23 -15.72 -40.31
CA GLN A 148 -6.90 -17.06 -40.82
C GLN A 148 -8.14 -17.90 -41.10
N GLU A 149 -9.14 -17.88 -40.21
CA GLU A 149 -10.43 -18.57 -40.43
C GLU A 149 -11.18 -18.01 -41.63
N ALA A 150 -11.18 -16.68 -41.81
CA ALA A 150 -11.83 -16.02 -42.95
C ALA A 150 -11.16 -16.30 -44.31
N THR A 151 -9.91 -16.78 -44.33
CA THR A 151 -9.20 -17.11 -45.58
C THR A 151 -9.31 -18.60 -45.93
N GLN A 152 -9.76 -19.45 -45.01
CA GLN A 152 -9.87 -20.91 -45.19
C GLN A 152 -11.31 -21.42 -45.38
N GLY A 153 -12.32 -20.57 -45.17
CA GLY A 153 -13.74 -20.87 -45.44
C GLY A 153 -14.23 -20.23 -46.73
#